data_AF-A0A1M6QKR1-F1
#
_entry.id   AF-A0A1M6QKR1-F1
#
_cell.length_a   1.000
_cell.length_b   1.000
_cell.length_c   1.000
_cell.angle_alpha   90.00
_cell.angle_beta   90.00
_cell.angle_gamma   90.00
#
_symmetry.space_group_name_H-M   'P 1'
#
loop_
_entity.id
_entity.type
_entity.pdbx_description
1 polymer ?
#
loop_
_entity_poly.entity_id
_entity_poly.type
_entity_poly.pdbx_seq_one_letter_code
_entity_poly.pdbx_strand_id
1 'polypeptide(L)' 'MSKSSHHLIKTILIPQVASLLIEKYAVSEDDAIRIVYMSPTGKCLDDDSLGLFGQSAQYLFGLLEEDISKNPDLLKTA' A
#
# COMPACT_ATOMS: atom_id res chain seq x y z
N MET A 1 -9.51 -2.53 18.80
CA MET A 1 -10.26 -3.23 17.74
C MET A 1 -9.76 -4.67 17.65
N SER A 2 -10.63 -5.63 17.30
CA SER A 2 -10.25 -7.05 17.15
C SER A 2 -9.51 -7.28 15.83
N LYS A 3 -8.55 -8.22 15.79
CA LYS A 3 -7.78 -8.64 14.60
C LYS A 3 -8.63 -8.87 13.33
N SER A 4 -9.90 -9.23 13.50
CA SER A 4 -10.86 -9.46 12.40
C SER A 4 -11.23 -8.21 11.61
N SER A 5 -11.26 -7.02 12.24
CA SER A 5 -11.57 -5.76 11.55
C SER A 5 -10.40 -5.29 10.67
N HIS A 6 -9.16 -5.57 11.08
CA HIS A 6 -7.95 -5.19 10.31
C HIS A 6 -7.81 -6.02 9.04
N HIS A 7 -8.16 -7.30 9.09
CA HIS A 7 -8.18 -8.16 7.90
C HIS A 7 -9.19 -7.64 6.88
N LEU A 8 -10.41 -7.28 7.31
CA LEU A 8 -11.45 -6.68 6.45
C LEU A 8 -11.00 -5.38 5.78
N ILE A 9 -10.36 -4.48 6.53
CA ILE A 9 -9.88 -3.20 6.02
C ILE A 9 -8.77 -3.40 4.97
N LYS A 10 -7.81 -4.30 5.22
CA LYS A 10 -6.76 -4.64 4.25
C LYS A 10 -7.31 -5.24 2.97
N THR A 11 -8.26 -6.17 3.09
CA THR A 11 -8.92 -6.81 1.93
C THR A 11 -9.63 -5.79 1.04
N ILE A 12 -10.09 -4.66 1.60
CA ILE A 12 -10.75 -3.59 0.85
C ILE A 12 -9.76 -2.55 0.32
N LEU A 13 -8.77 -2.13 1.12
CA LEU A 13 -7.87 -1.03 0.77
C LEU A 13 -6.75 -1.44 -0.18
N ILE A 14 -6.15 -2.63 -0.01
CA ILE A 14 -5.01 -3.05 -0.82
C ILE A 14 -5.36 -3.08 -2.32
N PRO A 15 -6.49 -3.67 -2.76
CA PRO A 15 -6.86 -3.65 -4.18
C PRO A 15 -7.09 -2.24 -4.72
N GLN A 16 -7.68 -1.34 -3.91
CA GLN A 16 -7.93 0.04 -4.34
C GLN A 16 -6.61 0.81 -4.54
N VAL A 17 -5.67 0.65 -3.61
CA VAL A 17 -4.35 1.27 -3.70
C VAL A 17 -3.53 0.68 -4.85
N ALA A 18 -3.63 -0.64 -5.06
CA ALA A 18 -2.97 -1.31 -6.19
C ALA A 18 -3.47 -0.75 -7.54
N SER A 19 -4.78 -0.55 -7.70
CA SER A 19 -5.34 0.09 -8.90
C SER A 19 -4.76 1.49 -9.16
N LEU A 20 -4.58 2.30 -8.12
CA LEU A 20 -3.96 3.63 -8.25
C LEU A 20 -2.49 3.55 -8.69
N LEU A 21 -1.74 2.57 -8.19
CA LEU A 21 -0.35 2.32 -8.59
C LEU A 21 -0.27 1.87 -10.06
N ILE A 22 -1.15 0.96 -10.49
CA ILE A 22 -1.22 0.49 -11.88
C ILE A 22 -1.49 1.67 -12.82
N GLU A 23 -2.49 2.50 -12.50
CA GLU A 23 -2.85 3.67 -13.32
C GLU A 23 -1.70 4.68 -13.41
N LYS A 24 -1.02 4.95 -12.30
CA LYS A 24 0.03 5.97 -12.22
C LYS A 24 1.35 5.54 -12.85
N TYR A 25 1.78 4.32 -12.58
CA TYR A 25 3.14 3.84 -12.89
C TYR A 25 3.18 2.80 -14.01
N ALA A 26 2.03 2.40 -14.55
CA ALA A 26 1.90 1.38 -15.60
C ALA A 26 2.56 0.04 -15.22
N VAL A 27 2.48 -0.32 -13.93
CA VAL A 27 2.96 -1.60 -13.39
C VAL A 27 1.88 -2.69 -13.49
N SER A 28 2.30 -3.95 -13.42
CA SER A 28 1.35 -5.08 -13.33
C SER A 28 0.61 -5.07 -11.98
N GLU A 29 -0.50 -5.79 -11.89
CA GLU A 29 -1.22 -5.96 -10.61
C GLU A 29 -0.33 -6.64 -9.55
N ASP A 30 0.41 -7.68 -9.95
CA ASP A 30 1.37 -8.38 -9.09
C ASP A 30 2.46 -7.43 -8.57
N ASP A 31 3.00 -6.55 -9.43
CA ASP A 31 3.96 -5.54 -9.03
C ASP A 31 3.37 -4.48 -8.12
N ALA A 32 2.14 -4.03 -8.39
CA ALA A 32 1.45 -3.06 -7.54
C ALA A 32 1.25 -3.62 -6.12
N ILE A 33 0.81 -4.88 -6.02
CA ILE A 33 0.67 -5.58 -4.73
C ILE A 33 2.03 -5.73 -4.05
N ARG A 34 3.07 -6.12 -4.80
CA ARG A 34 4.44 -6.22 -4.28
C ARG A 34 4.94 -4.88 -3.74
N ILE A 35 4.73 -3.78 -4.46
CA ILE A 35 5.12 -2.43 -4.04
C ILE A 35 4.45 -2.09 -2.70
N VAL A 36 3.14 -2.35 -2.57
CA VAL A 36 2.42 -2.13 -1.30
C VAL A 36 3.13 -2.88 -0.17
N TYR A 37 3.35 -4.19 -0.28
CA TYR A 37 3.95 -4.99 0.80
C TYR A 37 5.43 -4.67 1.08
N MET A 38 6.19 -4.27 0.07
CA MET A 38 7.63 -4.00 0.23
C MET A 38 7.93 -2.58 0.71
N SER A 39 6.96 -1.66 0.59
CA SER A 39 7.09 -0.29 1.04
C SER A 39 7.16 -0.18 2.58
N PRO A 40 7.83 0.87 3.11
CA PRO A 40 7.68 1.28 4.50
C PRO A 40 6.22 1.43 4.94
N THR A 41 5.39 2.06 4.12
CA THR A 41 3.95 2.24 4.37
C THR A 41 3.22 0.90 4.57
N GLY A 42 3.51 -0.10 3.73
CA GLY A 42 2.94 -1.45 3.85
C GLY A 42 3.29 -2.15 5.15
N LYS A 43 4.54 -2.00 5.61
CA LYS A 43 4.97 -2.54 6.92
C LYS A 43 4.23 -1.86 8.06
N CYS A 44 3.95 -0.55 7.94
CA CYS A 44 3.16 0.18 8.93
C CYS A 44 1.68 -0.19 8.90
N LEU A 45 1.14 -0.63 7.75
CA LEU A 45 -0.21 -1.20 7.67
C LEU A 45 -0.32 -2.54 8.42
N ASP A 46 0.79 -3.21 8.72
CA ASP A 46 0.83 -4.40 9.58
C ASP A 46 0.91 -4.07 11.08
N ASP A 47 1.17 -2.81 11.46
CA ASP A 47 1.32 -2.39 12.85
C ASP A 47 0.10 -1.59 13.37
N ASP A 48 -0.69 -2.26 14.20
CA ASP A 48 -1.90 -1.74 14.88
C ASP A 48 -1.66 -0.47 15.71
N SER A 49 -0.41 -0.19 16.12
CA SER A 49 -0.06 0.99 16.93
C SER A 49 0.14 2.27 16.10
N LEU A 50 0.30 2.15 14.78
CA LEU A 50 0.63 3.27 13.89
C LEU A 50 -0.60 3.96 13.27
N GLY A 51 -1.81 3.42 13.47
CA GLY A 51 -3.06 4.13 13.19
C GLY A 51 -3.46 4.27 11.71
N LEU A 52 -2.80 3.57 10.78
CA LEU A 52 -3.07 3.68 9.35
C LEU A 52 -4.40 3.04 8.89
N PHE A 53 -5.03 2.22 9.72
CA PHE A 53 -6.25 1.45 9.38
C PHE A 53 -7.51 2.31 9.17
N GLY A 54 -7.50 3.57 9.59
CA GLY A 54 -8.64 4.48 9.41
C GLY A 54 -8.60 5.30 8.12
N GLN A 55 -7.54 5.18 7.32
CA GLN A 55 -7.27 6.11 6.23
C GLN A 55 -7.81 5.61 4.88
N SER A 56 -8.10 6.55 3.98
CA SER A 56 -8.56 6.23 2.62
C SER A 56 -7.44 5.62 1.77
N ALA A 57 -7.82 4.91 0.70
CA ALA A 57 -6.86 4.39 -0.28
C ALA A 57 -6.00 5.51 -0.90
N GLN A 58 -6.56 6.70 -1.11
CA GLN A 58 -5.83 7.84 -1.66
C GLN A 58 -4.74 8.37 -0.70
N TYR A 59 -5.01 8.36 0.61
CA TYR A 59 -4.01 8.74 1.60
C TYR A 59 -2.85 7.75 1.62
N LEU A 60 -3.16 6.45 1.64
CA LEU A 60 -2.14 5.39 1.56
C LEU A 60 -1.34 5.45 0.26
N PHE A 61 -2.01 5.76 -0.85
CA PHE A 61 -1.35 5.98 -2.14
C PHE A 61 -0.35 7.15 -2.07
N GLY A 62 -0.71 8.28 -1.47
CA GLY A 62 0.21 9.41 -1.29
C GLY A 62 1.46 9.02 -0.48
N LEU A 63 1.30 8.24 0.59
CA LEU A 63 2.45 7.73 1.35
C LEU A 63 3.33 6.77 0.53
N LEU A 64 2.71 5.95 -0.32
CA LEU A 64 3.45 5.08 -1.25
C LEU A 64 4.20 5.90 -2.31
N GLU A 65 3.62 6.98 -2.81
CA GLU A 65 4.33 7.90 -3.72
C GLU A 65 5.55 8.52 -3.04
N GLU A 66 5.45 8.88 -1.75
CA GLU A 66 6.61 9.33 -0.99
C GLU A 66 7.68 8.25 -0.83
N ASP A 67 7.27 7.01 -0.53
CA ASP A 67 8.17 5.87 -0.39
C ASP A 67 8.89 5.57 -1.73
N ILE A 68 8.17 5.63 -2.85
CA ILE A 68 8.72 5.49 -4.20
C ILE A 68 9.66 6.65 -4.53
N SER A 69 9.31 7.87 -4.15
CA SER A 69 10.18 9.03 -4.35
C SER A 69 11.50 8.90 -3.59
N LYS A 70 11.47 8.36 -2.36
CA LYS A 70 12.65 8.09 -1.53
C LYS A 70 13.42 6.85 -1.99
N ASN A 71 12.73 5.87 -2.57
CA ASN A 71 13.30 4.62 -3.06
C ASN A 71 12.67 4.18 -4.40
N PRO A 72 13.15 4.71 -5.54
CA PRO A 72 12.62 4.36 -6.86
C PRO A 72 12.76 2.88 -7.23
N ASP A 73 13.64 2.14 -6.53
CA ASP A 73 13.83 0.70 -6.76
C ASP A 73 12.59 -0.12 -6.43
N LEU A 74 11.62 0.43 -5.68
CA LEU A 74 10.32 -0.20 -5.48
C LEU A 74 9.62 -0.50 -6.81
N LEU A 75 9.78 0.37 -7.82
CA LEU A 75 9.20 0.20 -9.16
C LEU A 75 9.97 -0.78 -10.04
N LYS A 76 11.18 -1.18 -9.66
CA LYS A 76 11.92 -2.18 -10.44
C LYS A 76 11.24 -3.53 -10.25
N THR A 77 10.88 -4.15 -11.36
CA THR A 77 10.44 -5.55 -11.37
C THR A 77 11.61 -6.45 -10.99
N ALA A 78 11.34 -7.50 -10.22
CA ALA A 78 12.32 -8.54 -9.93
C ALA A 78 12.72 -9.33 -11.18
#